data_AF-A0A4P6M354-F1
#
_entry.id   AF-A0A4P6M354-F1
#
_cell.length_a   1.000
_cell.length_b   1.000
_cell.length_c   1.000
_cell.angle_alpha   90.00
_cell.angle_beta   90.00
_cell.angle_gamma   90.00
#
_symmetry.space_group_name_H-M   'P 1'
#
loop_
_entity.id
_entity.type
_entity.pdbx_description
1 polymer ?
#
loop_
_entity_poly.entity_id
_entity_poly.type
_entity_poly.pdbx_seq_one_letter_code
_entity_poly.pdbx_strand_id
1 'polypeptide(L)'
;MWANATTKASKGVAAGRMGSLARLYLNGSVVKSTNAVYNGSGAQSIIASTPTNSTRGNYYAGGISYIYNPATGRYRTNSLLNSPAQTLSEVDVVRNENGEIYGSECDLLPCGIQPDLISAIGVDGTEGYVRDEDINYAPQTLEEALTYTSINREIPLYEEDGETVIGSFLVETPSETSVE
;
A
#
# COMPACT_ATOMS: atom_id res chain seq x y z
N MET A 1 -10.55 -1.66 -13.60
CA MET A 1 -10.45 -2.25 -12.25
C MET A 1 -9.92 -1.21 -11.28
N TRP A 2 -10.31 -1.32 -10.03
CA TRP A 2 -9.88 -0.47 -8.93
C TRP A 2 -9.90 -1.32 -7.66
N ALA A 3 -9.14 -0.91 -6.64
CA ALA A 3 -9.04 -1.62 -5.38
C ALA A 3 -9.64 -0.79 -4.24
N ASN A 4 -10.21 -1.48 -3.25
CA ASN A 4 -10.68 -0.93 -2.00
C ASN A 4 -9.87 -1.49 -0.84
N ALA A 5 -9.53 -0.64 0.11
CA ALA A 5 -9.10 -1.03 1.43
C ALA A 5 -10.02 -0.41 2.48
N THR A 6 -10.54 -1.24 3.39
CA THR A 6 -11.44 -0.78 4.46
C THR A 6 -10.85 -1.17 5.80
N THR A 7 -10.74 -0.18 6.68
CA THR A 7 -10.44 -0.41 8.10
C THR A 7 -11.70 -0.13 8.89
N LYS A 8 -12.07 -1.06 9.77
CA LYS A 8 -13.32 -0.99 10.55
C LYS A 8 -13.06 -1.29 12.02
N ALA A 9 -13.72 -0.51 12.88
CA ALA A 9 -13.76 -0.74 14.32
C ALA A 9 -15.18 -1.17 14.75
N SER A 10 -15.28 -1.85 15.88
CA SER A 10 -16.58 -2.27 16.44
C SER A 10 -17.41 -1.11 17.00
N LYS A 11 -16.79 0.07 17.16
CA LYS A 11 -17.42 1.31 17.63
C LYS A 11 -16.68 2.52 17.08
N GLY A 12 -17.31 3.69 17.18
CA GLY A 12 -16.70 4.94 16.74
C GLY A 12 -15.38 5.20 17.46
N VAL A 13 -14.34 5.50 16.69
CA VAL A 13 -13.03 5.95 17.19
C VAL A 13 -12.85 7.43 16.90
N ALA A 14 -12.18 8.15 17.79
CA ALA A 14 -11.89 9.58 17.61
C ALA A 14 -11.04 9.85 16.36
N ALA A 15 -11.02 11.10 15.91
CA ALA A 15 -10.24 11.57 14.77
C ALA A 15 -8.78 11.08 14.83
N GLY A 16 -8.24 10.74 13.66
CA GLY A 16 -6.90 10.21 13.44
C GLY A 16 -6.71 8.75 13.86
N ARG A 17 -7.58 8.15 14.67
CA ARG A 17 -7.28 6.84 15.28
C ARG A 17 -7.31 5.65 14.32
N MET A 18 -7.79 5.84 13.11
CA MET A 18 -7.91 4.80 12.10
C MET A 18 -7.57 5.37 10.73
N GLY A 19 -6.87 4.58 9.93
CA GLY A 19 -6.58 4.92 8.54
C GLY A 19 -6.52 3.70 7.63
N SER A 20 -6.59 3.97 6.32
CA SER A 20 -6.55 2.98 5.26
C SER A 20 -5.69 3.47 4.09
N LEU A 21 -5.05 2.53 3.40
CA LEU A 21 -4.36 2.72 2.12
C LEU A 21 -4.75 1.57 1.21
N ALA A 22 -5.05 1.83 -0.06
CA ALA A 22 -5.43 0.80 -1.04
C ALA A 22 -4.35 0.58 -2.10
N ARG A 23 -4.21 -0.68 -2.54
CA ARG A 23 -3.33 -1.09 -3.63
C ARG A 23 -4.06 -1.97 -4.62
N LEU A 24 -3.81 -1.71 -5.90
CA LEU A 24 -4.23 -2.53 -7.02
C LEU A 24 -2.98 -3.16 -7.65
N TYR A 25 -3.05 -4.46 -7.84
CA TYR A 25 -2.01 -5.24 -8.50
C TYR A 25 -2.51 -5.71 -9.86
N LEU A 26 -1.63 -5.70 -10.85
CA LEU A 26 -1.84 -6.27 -12.18
C LEU A 26 -0.78 -7.36 -12.40
N ASN A 27 -1.23 -8.59 -12.59
CA ASN A 27 -0.37 -9.77 -12.75
C ASN A 27 0.66 -9.96 -11.59
N GLY A 28 0.36 -9.47 -10.39
CA GLY A 28 1.23 -9.56 -9.21
C GLY A 28 1.99 -8.27 -8.88
N SER A 29 2.23 -7.40 -9.87
CA SER A 29 2.93 -6.12 -9.68
C SER A 29 1.97 -5.00 -9.31
N VAL A 30 2.40 -4.09 -8.44
CA VAL A 30 1.63 -2.90 -8.06
C VAL A 30 1.44 -1.99 -9.27
N VAL A 31 0.20 -1.72 -9.65
CA VAL A 31 -0.12 -0.82 -10.78
C VAL A 31 -0.81 0.47 -10.32
N LYS A 32 -1.44 0.46 -9.14
CA LYS A 32 -1.97 1.66 -8.48
C LYS A 32 -1.79 1.54 -6.98
N SER A 33 -1.39 2.63 -6.33
CA SER A 33 -1.35 2.76 -4.88
C SER A 33 -1.90 4.11 -4.47
N THR A 34 -2.65 4.14 -3.37
CA THR A 34 -2.99 5.40 -2.73
C THR A 34 -1.94 5.77 -1.68
N ASN A 35 -1.99 7.00 -1.20
CA ASN A 35 -1.48 7.34 0.12
C ASN A 35 -2.43 6.84 1.21
N ALA A 36 -1.97 6.89 2.47
CA ALA A 36 -2.82 6.65 3.61
C ALA A 36 -3.86 7.78 3.77
N VAL A 37 -5.06 7.45 4.21
CA VAL A 37 -6.05 8.41 4.70
C VAL A 37 -6.48 8.05 6.10
N TYR A 38 -6.80 9.06 6.90
CA TYR A 38 -7.19 8.92 8.30
C TYR A 38 -8.54 9.57 8.56
N ASN A 39 -9.26 9.08 9.56
CA ASN A 39 -10.58 9.61 9.89
C ASN A 39 -10.48 11.03 10.48
N GLY A 40 -11.13 12.03 9.88
CA GLY A 40 -11.09 13.41 10.39
C GLY A 40 -11.96 13.66 11.63
N SER A 41 -12.86 12.74 11.96
CA SER A 41 -13.84 12.86 13.05
C SER A 41 -14.16 11.48 13.64
N GLY A 42 -15.11 11.41 14.59
CA GLY A 42 -15.58 10.13 15.14
C GLY A 42 -16.12 9.20 14.05
N ALA A 43 -15.50 8.02 13.87
CA ALA A 43 -15.80 7.12 12.74
C ALA A 43 -15.75 5.64 13.15
N GLN A 44 -16.61 4.80 12.56
CA GLN A 44 -16.55 3.34 12.72
C GLN A 44 -15.79 2.66 11.59
N SER A 45 -15.69 3.32 10.43
CA SER A 45 -14.97 2.82 9.25
C SER A 45 -14.26 3.94 8.50
N ILE A 46 -13.21 3.55 7.77
CA ILE A 46 -12.59 4.40 6.74
C ILE A 46 -12.20 3.56 5.53
N ILE A 47 -12.52 4.08 4.35
CA ILE A 47 -12.28 3.43 3.07
C ILE A 47 -11.26 4.26 2.28
N ALA A 48 -10.32 3.59 1.63
CA ALA A 48 -9.47 4.14 0.60
C ALA A 48 -9.72 3.38 -0.71
N SER A 49 -9.80 4.10 -1.82
CA SER A 49 -10.01 3.54 -3.15
C SER A 49 -8.92 3.99 -4.11
N THR A 50 -8.32 3.06 -4.87
CA THR A 50 -7.38 3.44 -5.93
C THR A 50 -8.12 4.06 -7.11
N PRO A 51 -7.47 4.94 -7.89
CA PRO A 51 -7.92 5.27 -9.24
C PRO A 51 -8.08 4.02 -10.11
N THR A 52 -8.84 4.16 -11.19
CA THR A 52 -9.10 3.04 -12.09
C THR A 52 -7.89 2.75 -12.99
N ASN A 53 -7.66 1.47 -13.26
CA ASN A 53 -6.76 0.98 -14.30
C ASN A 53 -7.56 0.12 -15.29
N SER A 54 -7.31 0.29 -16.60
CA SER A 54 -8.04 -0.41 -17.67
C SER A 54 -7.20 -1.42 -18.44
N THR A 55 -5.93 -1.59 -18.08
CA THR A 55 -5.02 -2.55 -18.73
C THR A 55 -5.56 -3.97 -18.57
N ARG A 56 -5.45 -4.79 -19.61
CA ARG A 56 -5.93 -6.18 -19.56
C ARG A 56 -4.97 -7.04 -18.73
N GLY A 57 -5.51 -7.82 -17.80
CA GLY A 57 -4.73 -8.82 -17.04
C GLY A 57 -5.48 -9.32 -15.82
N ASN A 58 -4.78 -10.04 -14.96
CA ASN A 58 -5.30 -10.53 -13.70
C ASN A 58 -5.11 -9.46 -12.63
N TYR A 59 -6.19 -9.13 -11.91
CA TYR A 59 -6.17 -8.08 -10.91
C TYR A 59 -6.28 -8.63 -9.51
N TYR A 60 -5.53 -8.02 -8.59
CA TYR A 60 -5.68 -8.25 -7.16
C TYR A 60 -5.82 -6.91 -6.43
N ALA A 61 -6.56 -6.91 -5.33
CA ALA A 61 -6.73 -5.76 -4.46
C ALA A 61 -6.18 -6.08 -3.07
N GLY A 62 -5.38 -5.16 -2.54
CA GLY A 62 -4.80 -5.21 -1.21
C GLY A 62 -4.69 -3.81 -0.60
N GLY A 63 -3.86 -3.66 0.43
CA GLY A 63 -3.71 -2.38 1.10
C GLY A 63 -3.12 -2.49 2.50
N ILE A 64 -3.21 -1.40 3.26
CA ILE A 64 -2.72 -1.34 4.65
C ILE A 64 -3.78 -0.68 5.53
N SER A 65 -4.02 -1.27 6.68
CA SER A 65 -4.81 -0.69 7.76
C SER A 65 -3.91 -0.08 8.83
N TYR A 66 -4.25 1.13 9.28
CA TYR A 66 -3.58 1.85 10.35
C TYR A 66 -4.51 1.97 11.55
N ILE A 67 -4.12 1.43 12.71
CA ILE A 67 -4.88 1.56 13.96
C ILE A 67 -4.01 2.19 15.04
N TYR A 68 -4.41 3.36 15.54
CA TYR A 68 -3.67 4.06 16.57
C TYR A 68 -3.69 3.30 17.89
N ASN A 69 -2.51 3.02 18.45
CA ASN A 69 -2.35 2.42 19.76
C ASN A 69 -1.97 3.51 20.78
N PRO A 70 -2.90 3.94 21.66
CA PRO A 70 -2.64 4.99 22.64
C PRO A 70 -1.60 4.58 23.69
N ALA A 71 -1.39 3.28 23.92
CA ALA A 71 -0.40 2.80 24.89
C ALA A 71 1.05 3.03 24.40
N THR A 72 1.26 3.01 23.08
CA THR A 72 2.59 3.20 22.47
C THR A 72 2.74 4.57 21.80
N GLY A 73 1.65 5.33 21.68
CA GLY A 73 1.64 6.61 20.96
C GLY A 73 1.83 6.49 19.45
N ARG A 74 1.70 5.29 18.87
CA ARG A 74 2.01 4.97 17.47
C ARG A 74 0.91 4.14 16.81
N TYR A 75 0.86 4.14 15.47
CA TYR A 75 0.01 3.22 14.73
C TYR A 75 0.53 1.78 14.76
N ARG A 76 -0.40 0.83 14.82
CA ARG A 76 -0.20 -0.54 14.39
C ARG A 76 -0.64 -0.63 12.93
N THR A 77 0.25 -1.09 12.07
CA THR A 77 -0.01 -1.33 10.65
C THR A 77 -0.30 -2.81 10.43
N ASN A 78 -1.25 -3.11 9.55
CA ASN A 78 -1.50 -4.48 9.08
C ASN A 78 -1.64 -4.46 7.56
N SER A 79 -0.82 -5.24 6.87
CA SER A 79 -0.99 -5.49 5.44
C SER A 79 -2.24 -6.34 5.23
N LEU A 80 -3.11 -5.90 4.33
CA LEU A 80 -4.31 -6.62 3.95
C LEU A 80 -3.94 -7.70 2.93
N LEU A 81 -4.39 -8.93 3.18
CA LEU A 81 -4.21 -10.02 2.22
C LEU A 81 -4.93 -9.69 0.91
N ASN A 82 -4.29 -10.08 -0.19
CA ASN A 82 -4.79 -9.79 -1.53
C ASN A 82 -6.07 -10.56 -1.85
N SER A 83 -6.97 -9.90 -2.56
CA SER A 83 -8.23 -10.45 -3.06
C SER A 83 -8.26 -10.40 -4.60
N PRO A 84 -8.67 -11.46 -5.32
CA PRO A 84 -9.05 -12.77 -4.81
C PRO A 84 -7.88 -13.48 -4.10
N ALA A 85 -8.20 -14.35 -3.15
CA ALA A 85 -7.20 -15.15 -2.44
C ALA A 85 -6.47 -16.06 -3.43
N GLN A 86 -5.14 -16.12 -3.31
CA GLN A 86 -4.29 -16.92 -4.19
C GLN A 86 -3.87 -18.21 -3.50
N THR A 87 -3.74 -19.28 -4.29
CA THR A 87 -3.07 -20.51 -3.82
C THR A 87 -1.59 -20.32 -4.07
N LEU A 88 -0.80 -20.24 -2.99
CA LEU A 88 0.64 -20.11 -3.12
C LEU A 88 1.26 -21.44 -3.53
N SER A 89 2.09 -21.41 -4.57
CA SER A 89 3.15 -22.41 -4.76
C SER A 89 4.32 -22.11 -3.83
N GLU A 90 5.34 -22.96 -3.82
CA GLU A 90 6.61 -22.65 -3.16
C GLU A 90 7.12 -21.29 -3.67
N VAL A 91 7.34 -20.34 -2.74
CA VAL A 91 7.78 -18.97 -3.05
C VAL A 91 9.27 -18.88 -2.77
N ASP A 92 10.06 -18.63 -3.82
CA ASP A 92 11.49 -18.38 -3.69
C ASP A 92 11.73 -16.95 -3.23
N VAL A 93 12.39 -16.80 -2.08
CA VAL A 93 12.79 -15.49 -1.56
C VAL A 93 14.12 -15.10 -2.21
N VAL A 94 14.06 -14.17 -3.15
CA VAL A 94 15.23 -13.67 -3.87
C VAL A 94 15.79 -12.43 -3.17
N ARG A 95 17.10 -12.25 -3.23
CA ARG A 95 17.81 -11.06 -2.71
C ARG A 95 18.79 -10.54 -3.75
N ASN A 96 18.94 -9.23 -3.79
CA ASN A 96 19.96 -8.58 -4.62
C ASN A 96 21.34 -8.57 -3.92
N GLU A 97 22.35 -7.95 -4.55
CA GLU A 97 23.72 -7.87 -4.01
C GLU A 97 23.81 -7.10 -2.68
N ASN A 98 22.86 -6.18 -2.44
CA ASN A 98 22.72 -5.42 -1.20
C ASN A 98 21.98 -6.19 -0.09
N GLY A 99 21.49 -7.40 -0.39
CA GLY A 99 20.76 -8.25 0.54
C GLY A 99 19.28 -7.87 0.71
N GLU A 100 18.78 -6.93 -0.09
CA GLU A 100 17.38 -6.49 -0.11
C GLU A 100 16.51 -7.58 -0.73
N ILE A 101 15.37 -7.87 -0.11
CA ILE A 101 14.37 -8.80 -0.65
C ILE A 101 13.55 -8.05 -1.70
N TYR A 102 13.48 -8.60 -2.91
CA TYR A 102 12.68 -8.01 -3.98
C TYR A 102 11.66 -9.00 -4.53
N GLY A 103 10.52 -8.47 -5.00
CA GLY A 103 9.50 -9.30 -5.64
C GLY A 103 8.08 -8.78 -5.51
N SER A 104 7.13 -9.62 -5.87
CA SER A 104 5.70 -9.33 -5.82
C SER A 104 5.16 -9.53 -4.40
N GLU A 105 4.52 -8.49 -3.85
CA GLU A 105 3.80 -8.59 -2.58
C GLU A 105 2.65 -9.59 -2.65
N CYS A 106 2.11 -9.88 -3.84
CA CYS A 106 1.09 -10.91 -4.02
C CYS A 106 1.56 -12.30 -3.58
N ASP A 107 2.85 -12.57 -3.73
CA ASP A 107 3.46 -13.87 -3.45
C ASP A 107 4.11 -13.90 -2.06
N LEU A 108 4.74 -12.79 -1.64
CA LEU A 108 5.52 -12.73 -0.40
C LEU A 108 4.67 -12.44 0.85
N LEU A 109 3.65 -11.58 0.76
CA LEU A 109 2.82 -11.20 1.92
C LEU A 109 2.12 -12.39 2.59
N PRO A 110 1.51 -13.36 1.86
CA PRO A 110 0.85 -14.47 2.53
C PRO A 110 1.84 -15.46 3.17
N CYS A 111 3.13 -15.40 2.81
CA CYS A 111 4.22 -16.07 3.53
C CYS A 111 4.72 -15.27 4.76
N GLY A 112 4.18 -14.08 5.02
CA GLY A 112 4.61 -13.19 6.11
C GLY A 112 5.89 -12.44 5.80
N ILE A 113 6.26 -12.29 4.52
CA ILE A 113 7.48 -11.62 4.07
C ILE A 113 7.09 -10.30 3.40
N GLN A 114 7.62 -9.19 3.91
CA GLN A 114 7.55 -7.89 3.26
C GLN A 114 8.82 -7.70 2.43
N PRO A 115 8.74 -7.51 1.10
CA PRO A 115 9.91 -7.17 0.30
C PRO A 115 10.35 -5.72 0.58
N ASP A 116 11.64 -5.48 0.54
CA ASP A 116 12.25 -4.13 0.57
C ASP A 116 12.01 -3.41 -0.78
N LEU A 117 11.98 -4.17 -1.87
CA LEU A 117 11.72 -3.71 -3.24
C LEU A 117 10.48 -4.41 -3.81
N ILE A 118 9.39 -3.66 -3.92
CA ILE A 118 8.07 -4.16 -4.34
C ILE A 118 7.93 -4.05 -5.85
N SER A 119 7.62 -5.15 -6.53
CA SER A 119 7.36 -5.15 -7.97
C SER A 119 6.22 -4.20 -8.33
N ALA A 120 6.46 -3.31 -9.29
CA ALA A 120 5.53 -2.26 -9.69
C ALA A 120 5.61 -1.96 -11.20
N ILE A 121 4.54 -1.35 -11.72
CA ILE A 121 4.45 -0.87 -13.10
C ILE A 121 4.43 0.67 -13.05
N GLY A 122 5.45 1.29 -13.63
CA GLY A 122 5.65 2.73 -13.68
C GLY A 122 4.60 3.49 -14.49
N VAL A 123 4.69 4.81 -14.45
CA VAL A 123 3.74 5.73 -15.12
C VAL A 123 3.71 5.55 -16.65
N ASP A 124 4.80 5.07 -17.23
CA ASP A 124 5.00 4.81 -18.66
C ASP A 124 4.74 3.34 -19.06
N GLY A 125 4.39 2.49 -18.09
CA GLY A 125 4.21 1.06 -18.27
C GLY A 125 5.49 0.22 -18.11
N THR A 126 6.61 0.83 -17.75
CA THR A 126 7.87 0.12 -17.45
C THR A 126 7.70 -0.72 -16.17
N GLU A 127 8.09 -1.99 -16.23
CA GLU A 127 8.13 -2.88 -15.06
C GLU A 127 9.43 -2.65 -14.28
N GLY A 128 9.33 -2.58 -12.96
CA GLY A 128 10.46 -2.37 -12.07
C GLY A 128 10.07 -2.57 -10.61
N TYR A 129 10.78 -1.90 -9.71
CA TYR A 129 10.58 -2.02 -8.27
C TYR A 129 10.48 -0.67 -7.59
N VAL A 130 9.61 -0.55 -6.61
CA VAL A 130 9.53 0.62 -5.71
C VAL A 130 9.97 0.21 -4.32
N ARG A 131 10.67 1.10 -3.61
CA ARG A 131 11.08 0.84 -2.23
C ARG A 131 9.88 0.82 -1.30
N ASP A 132 9.86 -0.13 -0.37
CA ASP A 132 8.80 -0.26 0.65
C ASP A 132 8.64 1.05 1.44
N GLU A 133 9.74 1.61 1.91
CA GLU A 133 9.77 2.87 2.67
C GLU A 133 9.18 4.05 1.88
N ASP A 134 9.39 4.08 0.57
CA ASP A 134 8.87 5.12 -0.30
C ASP A 134 7.38 4.92 -0.49
N ILE A 135 6.92 3.76 -0.96
CA ILE A 135 5.50 3.56 -1.26
C ILE A 135 4.62 3.55 0.00
N ASN A 136 5.16 3.12 1.14
CA ASN A 136 4.45 3.04 2.43
C ASN A 136 4.69 4.22 3.38
N TYR A 137 5.27 5.32 2.87
CA TYR A 137 5.39 6.55 3.65
C TYR A 137 4.02 7.03 4.19
N ALA A 138 3.88 7.00 5.53
CA ALA A 138 2.66 7.37 6.22
C ALA A 138 2.94 7.90 7.65
N PRO A 139 2.05 8.76 8.19
CA PRO A 139 2.10 9.20 9.59
C PRO A 139 2.27 8.07 10.59
N GLN A 140 3.18 8.27 11.55
CA GLN A 140 3.49 7.30 12.59
C GLN A 140 2.81 7.64 13.92
N THR A 141 2.42 8.90 14.10
CA THR A 141 1.79 9.43 15.31
C THR A 141 0.43 10.06 15.04
N LEU A 142 -0.39 10.18 16.09
CA LEU A 142 -1.72 10.77 15.99
C LEU A 142 -1.67 12.24 15.54
N GLU A 143 -0.69 13.00 16.02
CA GLU A 143 -0.52 14.42 15.67
C GLU A 143 -0.25 14.60 14.19
N GLU A 144 0.70 13.83 13.64
CA GLU A 144 1.00 13.83 12.21
C GLU A 144 -0.25 13.50 11.40
N ALA A 145 -0.98 12.45 11.78
CA ALA A 145 -2.18 12.01 11.06
C ALA A 145 -3.31 13.05 11.04
N LEU A 146 -3.45 13.87 12.10
CA LEU A 146 -4.48 14.92 12.17
C LEU A 146 -4.17 16.10 11.23
N THR A 147 -2.90 16.34 10.94
CA THR A 147 -2.46 17.38 9.99
C THR A 147 -2.12 16.83 8.61
N TYR A 148 -2.12 15.50 8.46
CA TYR A 148 -1.72 14.84 7.24
C TYR A 148 -2.72 15.13 6.13
N THR A 149 -2.20 15.62 5.01
CA THR A 149 -2.96 15.80 3.78
C THR A 149 -2.37 14.88 2.73
N SER A 150 -3.19 13.97 2.21
CA SER A 150 -2.80 13.12 1.09
C SER A 150 -2.59 13.99 -0.15
N ILE A 151 -1.43 13.87 -0.78
CA ILE A 151 -1.10 14.53 -2.05
C ILE A 151 -0.53 13.50 -3.02
N ASN A 152 -0.75 13.72 -4.31
CA ASN A 152 -0.10 12.89 -5.33
C ASN A 152 1.42 13.09 -5.22
N ARG A 153 2.17 11.99 -5.27
CA ARG A 153 3.64 12.02 -5.22
C ARG A 153 4.22 10.98 -6.17
N GLU A 154 5.27 11.37 -6.85
CA GLU A 154 6.07 10.44 -7.65
C GLU A 154 7.22 9.90 -6.79
N ILE A 155 7.42 8.59 -6.87
CA ILE A 155 8.55 7.89 -6.25
C ILE A 155 9.37 7.21 -7.34
N PRO A 156 10.67 6.97 -7.12
CA PRO A 156 11.51 6.33 -8.13
C PRO A 156 11.08 4.89 -8.39
N LEU A 157 11.24 4.45 -9.63
CA LEU A 157 11.16 3.05 -10.04
C LEU A 157 12.58 2.56 -10.34
N TYR A 158 12.97 1.46 -9.72
CA TYR A 158 14.32 0.88 -9.75
C TYR A 158 14.36 -0.43 -10.54
N GLU A 159 15.56 -0.83 -10.98
CA GLU A 159 15.86 -2.23 -11.32
C GLU A 159 15.92 -3.11 -10.05
N GLU A 160 16.15 -4.40 -10.23
CA GLU A 160 16.27 -5.37 -9.12
C GLU A 160 17.48 -5.10 -8.20
N ASP A 161 18.46 -4.34 -8.67
CA ASP A 161 19.62 -3.91 -7.87
C ASP A 161 19.25 -2.91 -6.75
N GLY A 162 18.06 -2.30 -6.82
CA GLY A 162 17.61 -1.26 -5.89
C GLY A 162 18.30 0.10 -6.06
N GLU A 163 19.25 0.23 -6.99
CA GLU A 163 20.09 1.42 -7.16
C GLU A 163 19.81 2.13 -8.47
N THR A 164 19.65 1.38 -9.56
CA THR A 164 19.46 1.92 -10.91
C THR A 164 18.03 2.41 -11.09
N VAL A 165 17.84 3.72 -11.16
CA VAL A 165 16.54 4.33 -11.43
C VAL A 165 16.19 4.23 -12.92
N ILE A 166 15.07 3.58 -13.22
CA ILE A 166 14.57 3.32 -14.59
C ILE A 166 13.25 4.05 -14.91
N GLY A 167 12.64 4.71 -13.92
CA GLY A 167 11.42 5.47 -14.13
C GLY A 167 10.85 6.05 -12.85
N SER A 168 9.54 6.30 -12.86
CA SER A 168 8.80 6.72 -11.67
C SER A 168 7.47 5.98 -11.55
N PHE A 169 6.99 5.90 -10.31
CA PHE A 169 5.69 5.37 -9.95
C PHE A 169 4.87 6.46 -9.23
N LEU A 170 3.59 6.56 -9.57
CA LEU A 170 2.70 7.57 -8.99
C LEU A 170 1.90 6.99 -7.82
N VAL A 171 2.12 7.53 -6.62
CA VAL A 171 1.26 7.28 -5.45
C VAL A 171 0.21 8.39 -5.39
N GLU A 172 -1.05 7.99 -5.45
CA GLU A 172 -2.17 8.89 -5.69
C GLU A 172 -2.95 9.19 -4.41
N THR A 173 -3.69 10.29 -4.41
CA THR A 173 -4.78 10.50 -3.45
C THR A 173 -5.87 9.45 -3.67
N PRO A 174 -6.53 8.93 -2.61
CA PRO A 174 -7.65 8.02 -2.80
C PRO A 174 -8.78 8.71 -3.57
N SER A 175 -9.38 8.01 -4.54
CA SER A 175 -10.46 8.55 -5.36
C SER A 175 -11.79 8.68 -4.59
N GLU A 176 -11.96 7.89 -3.53
CA GLU A 176 -13.05 8.00 -2.58
C GLU A 176 -12.51 7.85 -1.16
N THR A 177 -13.10 8.60 -0.24
CA THR A 177 -12.90 8.41 1.19
C THR A 177 -14.27 8.49 1.86
N SER A 178 -14.77 7.36 2.32
CA SER A 178 -16.01 7.29 3.09
C SER A 178 -15.67 7.06 4.55
N VAL A 179 -16.33 7.84 5.40
CA VAL A 179 -16.24 7.76 6.85
C VAL A 179 -17.66 7.52 7.36
N GLU A 180 -17.94 6.29 7.78
CA GLU A 180 -19.22 5.90 8.41
C GLU A 180 -19.00 5.49 9.87
#